data_AF-A0A016X4I8-F1
#
_entry.id   AF-A0A016X4I8-F1
#
_cell.length_a   1.000
_cell.length_b   1.000
_cell.length_c   1.000
_cell.angle_alpha   90.00
_cell.angle_beta   90.00
_cell.angle_gamma   90.00
#
_symmetry.space_group_name_H-M   'P 1'
#
loop_
_entity.id
_entity.type
_entity.pdbx_description
1 polymer ?
#
loop_
_entity_poly.entity_id
_entity_poly.type
_entity_poly.pdbx_seq_one_letter_code
_entity_poly.pdbx_strand_id
1 'polypeptide(L)'
;MVDESPLRLEDEYDVKDSMHFLQMLFQCEGQIFRRIEDRPEFPLPSCRCSQTIVAGDFIPNLPQPAFAERIECVLNAARMLAIWWGQGSISQKVHHITNRSVLALNTKAVGYVYAFFRSRCNHISIMAAAVPKEAKFRHSTIAGWAWGIARIAEYGWRIVAVVDLWLTCGALDLWLTCGAHVLVENGPRSNEVNSWDRMNEKGRQHLRSYFDTHPDLLPQLRDLVPTEPGVTKAGMACSRIGVVEDPRRWWQWAQVTEFYRYLRSQLSSLVTQEEVRVPKSVQ
;
A
#
# COMPACT_ATOMS: atom_id res chain seq x y z
N MET A 1 34.75 18.65 28.60
CA MET A 1 34.08 17.43 28.10
C MET A 1 33.10 17.90 27.05
N VAL A 2 33.42 17.66 25.78
CA VAL A 2 32.54 17.98 24.66
C VAL A 2 31.47 16.90 24.66
N ASP A 3 30.21 17.30 24.84
CA ASP A 3 29.05 16.44 24.73
C ASP A 3 28.93 16.00 23.27
N GLU A 4 29.44 14.81 22.95
CA GLU A 4 29.26 14.13 21.66
C GLU A 4 27.84 13.55 21.54
N SER A 5 26.82 14.35 21.81
CA SER A 5 25.47 14.04 21.38
C SER A 5 25.44 14.23 19.86
N PRO A 6 25.16 13.18 19.05
CA PRO A 6 25.05 13.36 17.61
C PRO A 6 23.91 14.33 17.35
N LEU A 7 24.18 15.36 16.56
CA LEU A 7 23.18 16.26 15.99
C LEU A 7 22.03 15.41 15.42
N ARG A 8 20.93 15.29 16.16
CA ARG A 8 19.70 14.68 15.67
C ARG A 8 19.16 15.59 14.57
N LEU A 9 19.37 15.18 13.32
CA LEU A 9 18.65 15.74 12.19
C LEU A 9 17.15 15.52 12.46
N GLU A 10 16.37 16.60 12.48
CA GLU A 10 14.93 16.62 12.79
C GLU A 10 14.08 15.74 11.86
N ASP A 11 14.69 15.18 10.81
CA ASP A 11 14.06 14.35 9.79
C ASP A 11 14.32 12.84 9.95
N GLU A 12 14.94 12.34 11.02
CA GLU A 12 15.17 10.88 11.18
C GLU A 12 14.12 10.21 12.10
N TYR A 13 13.59 9.06 11.67
CA TYR A 13 12.65 8.25 12.45
C TYR A 13 13.26 6.88 12.79
N ASP A 14 13.59 6.70 14.08
CA ASP A 14 14.29 5.53 14.59
C ASP A 14 13.35 4.35 14.89
N VAL A 15 13.59 3.22 14.24
CA VAL A 15 12.96 1.92 14.53
C VAL A 15 13.98 1.02 15.21
N LYS A 16 13.91 0.96 16.55
CA LYS A 16 15.01 0.47 17.40
C LYS A 16 14.99 -1.03 17.65
N ASP A 17 13.86 -1.60 18.08
CA ASP A 17 13.79 -2.98 18.53
C ASP A 17 12.48 -3.67 18.11
N SER A 18 12.36 -4.96 18.40
CA SER A 18 11.19 -5.79 18.06
C SER A 18 9.88 -5.36 18.70
N MET A 19 9.91 -4.48 19.71
CA MET A 19 8.71 -3.89 20.32
C MET A 19 8.22 -2.67 19.55
N HIS A 20 9.04 -2.11 18.65
CA HIS A 20 8.61 -1.05 17.75
C HIS A 20 7.68 -1.63 16.67
N PHE A 21 6.48 -1.07 16.51
CA PHE A 21 5.45 -1.67 15.63
C PHE A 21 5.84 -1.70 14.14
N LEU A 22 6.72 -0.79 13.71
CA LEU A 22 7.32 -0.80 12.36
C LEU A 22 8.61 -1.60 12.26
N GLN A 23 9.02 -2.34 13.30
CA GLN A 23 10.16 -3.23 13.18
C GLN A 23 9.78 -4.44 12.33
N MET A 24 10.67 -4.87 11.44
CA MET A 24 10.36 -6.01 10.57
C MET A 24 10.13 -7.33 11.33
N LEU A 25 10.68 -7.43 12.55
CA LEU A 25 10.48 -8.56 13.45
C LEU A 25 9.27 -8.42 14.37
N PHE A 26 8.54 -7.30 14.34
CA PHE A 26 7.37 -7.11 15.18
C PHE A 26 6.33 -8.20 14.90
N GLN A 27 5.95 -8.92 15.95
CA GLN A 27 4.91 -9.93 15.92
C GLN A 27 3.66 -9.35 16.56
N CYS A 28 2.57 -9.24 15.80
CA CYS A 28 1.33 -8.64 16.29
C CYS A 28 0.51 -9.68 17.06
N GLU A 29 0.53 -9.63 18.39
CA GLU A 29 -0.12 -10.59 19.30
C GLU A 29 -1.18 -9.94 20.20
N GLY A 30 -1.67 -8.76 19.83
CA GLY A 30 -2.64 -7.99 20.61
C GLY A 30 -2.01 -7.14 21.71
N GLN A 31 -0.75 -6.75 21.54
CA GLN A 31 -0.06 -5.88 22.49
C GLN A 31 -0.78 -4.53 22.65
N ILE A 32 -0.60 -3.89 23.79
CA ILE A 32 -1.10 -2.52 24.02
C ILE A 32 -0.36 -1.57 23.08
N PHE A 33 -1.09 -0.65 22.46
CA PHE A 33 -0.49 0.40 21.66
C PHE A 33 0.16 1.43 22.60
N ARG A 34 1.49 1.43 22.66
CA ARG A 34 2.28 2.30 23.54
C ARG A 34 2.18 3.77 23.11
N ARG A 35 2.35 4.66 24.09
CA ARG A 35 2.26 6.12 23.93
C ARG A 35 3.14 6.58 22.76
N ILE A 36 2.54 7.19 21.74
CA ILE A 36 3.25 8.02 20.77
C ILE A 36 3.03 9.46 21.22
N GLU A 37 4.10 10.14 21.63
CA GLU A 37 4.06 11.54 22.07
C GLU A 37 2.99 11.80 23.15
N ASP A 38 2.03 12.70 22.91
CA ASP A 38 0.97 13.10 23.84
C ASP A 38 -0.31 12.27 23.77
N ARG A 39 -0.33 11.18 22.99
CA ARG A 39 -1.54 10.34 22.86
C ARG A 39 -1.59 9.24 23.91
N PRO A 40 -2.73 9.02 24.59
CA PRO A 40 -2.86 7.99 25.61
C PRO A 40 -2.66 6.59 25.03
N GLU A 41 -2.18 5.66 25.87
CA GLU A 41 -2.11 4.24 25.53
C GLU A 41 -3.53 3.66 25.37
N PHE A 42 -3.69 2.74 24.43
CA PHE A 42 -4.96 2.05 24.24
C PHE A 42 -4.77 0.58 23.85
N PRO A 43 -5.66 -0.32 24.31
CA PRO A 43 -5.54 -1.74 24.05
C PRO A 43 -6.00 -2.10 22.63
N LEU A 44 -5.31 -3.06 21.99
CA LEU A 44 -5.70 -3.63 20.70
C LEU A 44 -5.76 -5.18 20.77
N PRO A 45 -6.56 -5.77 21.68
CA PRO A 45 -6.50 -7.20 22.00
C PRO A 45 -6.96 -8.11 20.85
N SER A 46 -7.74 -7.56 19.91
CA SER A 46 -8.23 -8.25 18.70
C SER A 46 -7.24 -8.23 17.53
N CYS A 47 -6.21 -7.38 17.58
CA CYS A 47 -5.21 -7.28 16.52
C CYS A 47 -4.11 -8.32 16.75
N ARG A 48 -4.29 -9.52 16.17
CA ARG A 48 -3.41 -10.70 16.37
C ARG A 48 -2.86 -11.27 15.06
N CYS A 49 -2.38 -10.39 14.19
CA CYS A 49 -2.01 -10.76 12.82
C CYS A 49 -0.98 -11.89 12.72
N SER A 50 -0.05 -12.00 13.68
CA SER A 50 0.96 -13.07 13.67
C SER A 50 0.36 -14.47 13.88
N GLN A 51 -0.85 -14.56 14.42
CA GLN A 51 -1.54 -15.82 14.72
C GLN A 51 -2.57 -16.18 13.66
N THR A 52 -3.06 -15.20 12.89
CA THR A 52 -4.19 -15.37 11.96
C THR A 52 -3.78 -15.43 10.50
N ILE A 53 -2.62 -14.87 10.13
CA ILE A 53 -2.21 -14.75 8.73
C ILE A 53 -1.33 -15.93 8.32
N VAL A 54 -1.66 -16.53 7.18
CA VAL A 54 -0.83 -17.53 6.49
C VAL A 54 -0.31 -17.00 5.15
N ALA A 55 0.69 -17.67 4.59
CA ALA A 55 1.30 -17.29 3.31
C ALA A 55 0.28 -17.22 2.17
N GLY A 56 -0.72 -18.11 2.18
CA GLY A 56 -1.82 -18.11 1.22
C GLY A 56 -2.68 -16.84 1.22
N ASP A 57 -2.85 -16.18 2.37
CA ASP A 57 -3.64 -14.92 2.47
C ASP A 57 -2.96 -13.75 1.73
N PHE A 58 -1.66 -13.88 1.50
CA PHE A 58 -0.81 -12.88 0.88
C PHE A 58 -0.30 -13.29 -0.50
N ILE A 59 -0.18 -14.60 -0.76
CA ILE A 59 0.17 -15.19 -2.04
C ILE A 59 -0.87 -16.28 -2.38
N PRO A 60 -2.00 -15.91 -3.01
CA PRO A 60 -3.15 -16.84 -3.17
C PRO A 60 -2.82 -18.11 -3.95
N ASN A 61 -1.91 -18.03 -4.92
CA ASN A 61 -1.55 -19.14 -5.80
C ASN A 61 -0.41 -20.02 -5.25
N LEU A 62 -0.06 -19.89 -3.97
CA LEU A 62 1.02 -20.68 -3.38
C LEU A 62 0.58 -22.15 -3.23
N PRO A 63 1.38 -23.14 -3.66
CA PRO A 63 1.06 -24.54 -3.40
C PRO A 63 1.27 -24.92 -1.94
N GLN A 64 0.61 -26.00 -1.52
CA GLN A 64 0.93 -26.68 -0.27
C GLN A 64 2.34 -27.33 -0.33
N PRO A 65 3.05 -27.45 0.80
CA PRO A 65 2.66 -27.00 2.15
C PRO A 65 2.91 -25.52 2.41
N ALA A 66 3.57 -24.81 1.49
CA ALA A 66 3.96 -23.41 1.69
C ALA A 66 2.74 -22.49 1.93
N PHE A 67 1.59 -22.77 1.31
CA PHE A 67 0.36 -21.98 1.49
C PHE A 67 -0.03 -21.82 2.96
N ALA A 68 0.12 -22.87 3.76
CA ALA A 68 -0.26 -22.90 5.17
C ALA A 68 0.82 -22.34 6.11
N GLU A 69 1.98 -21.93 5.58
CA GLU A 69 3.04 -21.35 6.39
C GLU A 69 2.56 -20.08 7.10
N ARG A 70 2.76 -20.03 8.42
CA ARG A 70 2.32 -18.89 9.23
C ARG A 70 3.21 -17.68 8.97
N ILE A 71 2.58 -16.52 8.78
CA ILE A 71 3.26 -15.24 8.70
C ILE A 71 3.26 -14.60 10.09
N GLU A 72 4.42 -14.61 10.75
CA GLU A 72 4.57 -14.04 12.10
C GLU A 72 4.86 -12.53 12.09
N CYS A 73 5.58 -12.05 11.08
CA CYS A 73 6.06 -10.66 11.00
C CYS A 73 6.36 -10.23 9.56
N VAL A 74 6.65 -8.94 9.38
CA VAL A 74 7.00 -8.34 8.08
C VAL A 74 8.24 -9.01 7.46
N LEU A 75 9.26 -9.33 8.24
CA LEU A 75 10.46 -10.00 7.72
C LEU A 75 10.14 -11.38 7.14
N ASN A 76 9.31 -12.14 7.84
CA ASN A 76 8.92 -13.48 7.43
C ASN A 76 8.15 -13.44 6.10
N ALA A 77 7.14 -12.58 5.99
CA ALA A 77 6.39 -12.39 4.75
C ALA A 77 7.27 -11.83 3.60
N ALA A 78 8.14 -10.86 3.88
CA ALA A 78 8.99 -10.27 2.86
C ALA A 78 9.99 -11.28 2.29
N ARG A 79 10.49 -12.18 3.14
CA ARG A 79 11.31 -13.31 2.73
C ARG A 79 10.55 -14.27 1.81
N MET A 80 9.34 -14.68 2.21
CA MET A 80 8.50 -15.56 1.40
C MET A 80 8.21 -14.96 0.02
N LEU A 81 7.91 -13.66 -0.03
CA LEU A 81 7.64 -12.96 -1.29
C LEU A 81 8.88 -12.84 -2.17
N ALA A 82 10.03 -12.53 -1.56
CA ALA A 82 11.30 -12.44 -2.27
C ALA A 82 11.67 -13.79 -2.91
N ILE A 83 11.39 -14.90 -2.23
CA ILE A 83 11.56 -16.26 -2.78
C ILE A 83 10.56 -16.50 -3.93
N TRP A 84 9.29 -16.17 -3.70
CA TRP A 84 8.23 -16.43 -4.68
C TRP A 84 8.45 -15.67 -6.00
N TRP A 85 8.84 -14.40 -5.94
CA TRP A 85 9.21 -13.59 -7.11
C TRP A 85 10.61 -13.88 -7.65
N GLY A 86 11.41 -14.64 -6.92
CA GLY A 86 12.73 -15.07 -7.37
C GLY A 86 12.68 -16.03 -8.55
N GLN A 87 13.86 -16.41 -9.04
CA GLN A 87 14.01 -17.44 -10.06
C GLN A 87 13.87 -18.84 -9.44
N GLY A 88 13.65 -19.86 -10.28
CA GLY A 88 13.55 -21.26 -9.88
C GLY A 88 12.18 -21.88 -10.11
N SER A 89 12.10 -23.21 -10.01
CA SER A 89 10.85 -23.93 -10.19
C SER A 89 9.89 -23.71 -9.01
N ILE A 90 8.59 -23.94 -9.23
CA ILE A 90 7.56 -23.83 -8.19
C ILE A 90 7.91 -24.74 -6.99
N SER A 91 8.35 -25.98 -7.26
CA SER A 91 8.75 -26.93 -6.21
C SER A 91 9.93 -26.41 -5.37
N GLN A 92 10.95 -25.85 -6.01
CA GLN A 92 12.09 -25.24 -5.32
C GLN A 92 11.64 -24.05 -4.45
N LYS A 93 10.77 -23.19 -4.97
CA LYS A 93 10.23 -22.03 -4.23
C LYS A 93 9.43 -22.47 -3.01
N VAL A 94 8.57 -23.48 -3.14
CA VAL A 94 7.80 -24.07 -2.03
C VAL A 94 8.74 -24.63 -0.96
N HIS A 95 9.77 -25.37 -1.36
CA HIS A 95 10.79 -25.87 -0.44
C HIS A 95 11.55 -24.74 0.29
N HIS A 96 11.91 -23.68 -0.41
CA HIS A 96 12.59 -22.52 0.18
C HIS A 96 11.69 -21.69 1.10
N ILE A 97 10.39 -21.58 0.80
CA ILE A 97 9.43 -20.86 1.64
C ILE A 97 9.26 -21.59 2.98
N THR A 98 9.13 -22.91 2.94
CA THR A 98 8.98 -23.74 4.15
C THR A 98 10.28 -23.82 4.96
N ASN A 99 11.44 -23.71 4.30
CA ASN A 99 12.72 -23.64 4.98
C ASN A 99 13.08 -22.22 5.44
N ARG A 100 12.95 -21.96 6.76
CA ARG A 100 13.25 -20.65 7.37
C ARG A 100 14.73 -20.24 7.32
N SER A 101 15.66 -21.17 7.06
CA SER A 101 17.10 -20.82 6.94
C SER A 101 17.45 -20.17 5.61
N VAL A 102 16.56 -20.24 4.60
CA VAL A 102 16.78 -19.59 3.32
C VAL A 102 16.56 -18.09 3.46
N LEU A 103 17.66 -17.34 3.45
CA LEU A 103 17.67 -15.89 3.54
C LEU A 103 17.51 -15.27 2.16
N ALA A 104 16.35 -14.65 1.93
CA ALA A 104 16.06 -13.89 0.72
C ALA A 104 15.32 -12.62 1.13
N LEU A 105 15.73 -11.47 0.59
CA LEU A 105 15.06 -10.21 0.85
C LEU A 105 15.40 -9.23 -0.27
N ASN A 106 14.43 -8.42 -0.66
CA ASN A 106 14.66 -7.28 -1.55
C ASN A 106 13.73 -6.13 -1.18
N THR A 107 14.07 -4.92 -1.65
CA THR A 107 13.35 -3.68 -1.31
C THR A 107 11.89 -3.71 -1.74
N LYS A 108 11.60 -4.25 -2.93
CA LYS A 108 10.24 -4.40 -3.46
C LYS A 108 9.38 -5.27 -2.54
N ALA A 109 9.91 -6.41 -2.12
CA ALA A 109 9.22 -7.35 -1.25
C ALA A 109 8.90 -6.73 0.12
N VAL A 110 9.87 -6.03 0.72
CA VAL A 110 9.66 -5.31 1.98
C VAL A 110 8.58 -4.25 1.85
N GLY A 111 8.60 -3.44 0.78
CA GLY A 111 7.58 -2.43 0.55
C GLY A 111 6.18 -3.02 0.42
N TYR A 112 6.03 -4.06 -0.40
CA TYR A 112 4.74 -4.75 -0.55
C TYR A 112 4.19 -5.31 0.76
N VAL A 113 5.05 -5.90 1.57
CA VAL A 113 4.63 -6.50 2.83
C VAL A 113 4.25 -5.43 3.84
N TYR A 114 4.96 -4.32 3.92
CA TYR A 114 4.51 -3.19 4.75
C TYR A 114 3.13 -2.67 4.33
N ALA A 115 2.86 -2.58 3.01
CA ALA A 115 1.54 -2.20 2.53
C ALA A 115 0.45 -3.21 2.93
N PHE A 116 0.74 -4.51 2.80
CA PHE A 116 -0.16 -5.58 3.26
C PHE A 116 -0.43 -5.52 4.76
N PHE A 117 0.61 -5.38 5.59
CA PHE A 117 0.43 -5.26 7.03
C PHE A 117 -0.26 -3.95 7.44
N ARG A 118 -0.10 -2.86 6.70
CA ARG A 118 -0.83 -1.61 6.94
C ARG A 118 -2.35 -1.77 6.76
N SER A 119 -2.80 -2.68 5.90
CA SER A 119 -4.22 -2.98 5.71
C SER A 119 -4.77 -4.06 6.65
N ARG A 120 -3.90 -4.87 7.27
CA ARG A 120 -4.30 -6.00 8.13
C ARG A 120 -4.04 -5.79 9.62
N CYS A 121 -3.07 -4.95 9.98
CA CYS A 121 -2.61 -4.76 11.35
C CYS A 121 -2.81 -3.31 11.80
N ASN A 122 -3.67 -3.11 12.80
CA ASN A 122 -3.94 -1.79 13.37
C ASN A 122 -2.69 -1.18 14.02
N HIS A 123 -1.80 -1.97 14.64
CA HIS A 123 -0.54 -1.45 15.19
C HIS A 123 0.34 -0.82 14.11
N ILE A 124 0.53 -1.54 13.00
CA ILE A 124 1.35 -1.07 11.88
C ILE A 124 0.65 0.09 11.19
N SER A 125 -0.67 0.03 11.00
CA SER A 125 -1.44 1.09 10.35
C SER A 125 -1.37 2.43 11.09
N ILE A 126 -1.65 2.41 12.40
CA ILE A 126 -1.65 3.61 13.24
C ILE A 126 -0.22 4.16 13.36
N MET A 127 0.77 3.29 13.59
CA MET A 127 2.17 3.73 13.70
C MET A 127 2.67 4.29 12.37
N ALA A 128 2.36 3.67 11.23
CA ALA A 128 2.71 4.16 9.91
C ALA A 128 2.11 5.55 9.61
N ALA A 129 0.91 5.84 10.12
CA ALA A 129 0.29 7.15 9.99
C ALA A 129 0.92 8.23 10.87
N ALA A 130 1.63 7.83 11.94
CA ALA A 130 2.35 8.73 12.83
C ALA A 130 3.77 9.07 12.35
N VAL A 131 4.33 8.31 11.40
CA VAL A 131 5.65 8.61 10.81
C VAL A 131 5.53 9.81 9.87
N PRO A 132 6.34 10.88 10.03
CA PRO A 132 6.35 11.99 9.09
C PRO A 132 6.72 11.53 7.69
N LYS A 133 6.09 12.09 6.65
CA LYS A 133 6.28 11.64 5.25
C LYS A 133 7.72 11.80 4.76
N GLU A 134 8.38 12.85 5.19
CA GLU A 134 9.77 13.14 4.82
C GLU A 134 10.79 12.47 5.74
N ALA A 135 10.33 11.75 6.78
CA ALA A 135 11.23 11.16 7.74
C ALA A 135 12.02 10.01 7.13
N LYS A 136 13.33 10.02 7.38
CA LYS A 136 14.25 8.97 7.03
C LYS A 136 14.11 7.80 8.00
N PHE A 137 13.63 6.68 7.49
CA PHE A 137 13.38 5.47 8.27
C PHE A 137 14.68 4.75 8.64
N ARG A 138 15.09 4.83 9.92
CA ARG A 138 16.30 4.21 10.46
C ARG A 138 15.97 2.91 11.17
N HIS A 139 16.09 1.79 10.46
CA HIS A 139 15.85 0.46 11.02
C HIS A 139 17.11 -0.13 11.65
N SER A 140 17.01 -0.70 12.85
CA SER A 140 18.13 -1.39 13.50
C SER A 140 18.56 -2.67 12.78
N THR A 141 19.77 -3.16 13.04
CA THR A 141 20.22 -4.42 12.46
C THR A 141 19.44 -5.60 13.03
N ILE A 142 19.23 -6.63 12.20
CA ILE A 142 18.57 -7.86 12.59
C ILE A 142 19.64 -8.96 12.71
N ALA A 143 19.75 -9.58 13.89
CA ALA A 143 20.68 -10.67 14.10
C ALA A 143 20.45 -11.83 13.11
N GLY A 144 21.53 -12.40 12.59
CA GLY A 144 21.47 -13.48 11.59
C GLY A 144 21.23 -13.03 10.15
N TRP A 145 21.09 -11.73 9.89
CA TRP A 145 20.98 -11.17 8.55
C TRP A 145 22.14 -10.23 8.21
N ALA A 146 22.45 -10.10 6.92
CA ALA A 146 23.53 -9.25 6.46
C ALA A 146 23.30 -7.77 6.79
N TRP A 147 24.39 -7.02 6.95
CA TRP A 147 24.42 -5.57 7.24
C TRP A 147 23.53 -4.70 6.32
N GLY A 148 23.17 -5.22 5.13
CA GLY A 148 22.30 -4.53 4.16
C GLY A 148 20.82 -4.45 4.54
N ILE A 149 20.33 -5.18 5.56
CA ILE A 149 18.89 -5.19 5.91
C ILE A 149 18.35 -3.81 6.26
N ALA A 150 19.10 -3.01 7.03
CA ALA A 150 18.63 -1.70 7.45
C ALA A 150 18.33 -0.80 6.24
N ARG A 151 19.20 -0.86 5.21
CA ARG A 151 18.99 -0.15 3.93
C ARG A 151 17.84 -0.74 3.12
N ILE A 152 17.68 -2.06 3.12
CA ILE A 152 16.55 -2.71 2.42
C ILE A 152 15.22 -2.29 3.06
N ALA A 153 15.17 -2.22 4.39
CA ALA A 153 14.02 -1.75 5.15
C ALA A 153 13.71 -0.28 4.86
N GLU A 154 14.73 0.59 4.92
CA GLU A 154 14.61 2.02 4.59
C GLU A 154 14.07 2.23 3.17
N TYR A 155 14.67 1.58 2.17
CA TYR A 155 14.20 1.71 0.78
C TYR A 155 12.83 1.07 0.56
N GLY A 156 12.53 -0.06 1.18
CA GLY A 156 11.22 -0.69 1.14
C GLY A 156 10.13 0.21 1.74
N TRP A 157 10.43 0.87 2.86
CA TRP A 157 9.55 1.86 3.48
C TRP A 157 9.29 3.06 2.57
N ARG A 158 10.35 3.61 1.96
CA ARG A 158 10.22 4.70 0.98
C ARG A 158 9.36 4.31 -0.22
N ILE A 159 9.44 3.05 -0.67
CA ILE A 159 8.53 2.55 -1.70
C ILE A 159 7.11 2.74 -1.18
N VAL A 160 6.71 2.20 -0.02
CA VAL A 160 5.36 2.38 0.55
C VAL A 160 4.93 3.83 0.71
N ALA A 161 5.81 4.70 1.19
CA ALA A 161 5.52 6.13 1.38
C ALA A 161 5.26 6.87 0.05
N VAL A 162 5.91 6.46 -1.04
CA VAL A 162 5.68 6.98 -2.40
C VAL A 162 4.55 6.22 -3.11
N VAL A 163 4.19 5.05 -2.58
CA VAL A 163 3.28 4.06 -3.17
C VAL A 163 1.91 4.08 -2.49
N ASP A 164 1.42 5.28 -2.17
CA ASP A 164 -0.03 5.53 -2.07
C ASP A 164 -0.76 5.15 -3.39
N LEU A 165 -0.03 4.90 -4.49
CA LEU A 165 -0.55 4.44 -5.78
C LEU A 165 -0.62 2.91 -6.00
N TRP A 166 0.10 2.03 -5.27
CA TRP A 166 -0.01 0.56 -5.48
C TRP A 166 -0.99 -0.13 -4.52
N LEU A 167 -1.55 0.62 -3.57
CA LEU A 167 -2.80 0.22 -2.90
C LEU A 167 -3.90 -0.10 -3.92
N THR A 168 -3.80 0.40 -5.16
CA THR A 168 -4.70 0.05 -6.26
C THR A 168 -4.60 -1.41 -6.68
N CYS A 169 -3.44 -1.98 -7.04
CA CYS A 169 -3.38 -3.36 -7.59
C CYS A 169 -3.67 -4.47 -6.58
N GLY A 170 -3.24 -4.34 -5.32
CA GLY A 170 -3.55 -5.34 -4.28
C GLY A 170 -5.02 -5.30 -3.83
N ALA A 171 -5.60 -4.09 -3.77
CA ALA A 171 -7.04 -3.95 -3.57
C ALA A 171 -7.83 -4.41 -4.81
N LEU A 172 -7.31 -4.15 -6.01
CA LEU A 172 -7.90 -4.60 -7.28
C LEU A 172 -7.99 -6.12 -7.31
N ASP A 173 -6.89 -6.80 -6.98
CA ASP A 173 -6.84 -8.27 -6.93
C ASP A 173 -7.85 -8.83 -5.92
N LEU A 174 -7.87 -8.28 -4.70
CA LEU A 174 -8.86 -8.67 -3.68
C LEU A 174 -10.30 -8.44 -4.16
N TRP A 175 -10.61 -7.28 -4.74
CA TRP A 175 -11.95 -6.95 -5.19
C TRP A 175 -12.40 -7.83 -6.36
N LEU A 176 -11.55 -8.01 -7.38
CA LEU A 176 -11.85 -8.83 -8.54
C LEU A 176 -11.97 -10.32 -8.19
N THR A 177 -11.13 -10.83 -7.28
CA THR A 177 -11.23 -12.23 -6.80
C THR A 177 -12.49 -12.45 -5.95
N CYS A 178 -12.98 -11.42 -5.25
CA CYS A 178 -14.29 -11.43 -4.60
C CYS A 178 -15.48 -11.24 -5.59
N GLY A 179 -15.22 -11.15 -6.91
CA GLY A 179 -16.24 -11.00 -7.94
C GLY A 179 -16.76 -9.57 -8.12
N ALA A 180 -16.07 -8.56 -7.58
CA ALA A 180 -16.44 -7.18 -7.75
C ALA A 180 -16.00 -6.65 -9.12
N HIS A 181 -16.88 -5.92 -9.78
CA HIS A 181 -16.51 -5.16 -10.96
C HIS A 181 -15.77 -3.88 -10.57
N VAL A 182 -14.61 -3.64 -11.18
CA VAL A 182 -13.81 -2.44 -10.92
C VAL A 182 -13.94 -1.46 -12.08
N LEU A 183 -14.39 -0.26 -11.76
CA LEU A 183 -14.47 0.89 -12.66
C LEU A 183 -13.23 1.74 -12.43
N VAL A 184 -12.40 1.91 -13.46
CA VAL A 184 -11.20 2.75 -13.40
C VAL A 184 -11.48 4.04 -14.13
N GLU A 185 -11.55 5.11 -13.36
CA GLU A 185 -11.82 6.46 -13.84
C GLU A 185 -10.62 7.35 -13.58
N ASN A 186 -10.44 8.35 -14.44
CA ASN A 186 -9.37 9.31 -14.24
C ASN A 186 -9.71 10.25 -13.09
N GLY A 187 -8.69 10.48 -12.27
CA GLY A 187 -8.75 11.52 -11.27
C GLY A 187 -8.88 12.91 -11.91
N PRO A 188 -9.22 13.91 -11.10
CA PRO A 188 -9.10 15.32 -11.49
C PRO A 188 -7.80 15.68 -12.19
N ARG A 189 -7.90 16.63 -13.12
CA ARG A 189 -6.76 17.14 -13.86
C ARG A 189 -5.85 18.00 -12.98
N SER A 190 -4.54 17.73 -13.00
CA SER A 190 -3.52 18.60 -12.38
C SER A 190 -3.13 19.75 -13.31
N ASN A 191 -2.61 20.85 -12.75
CA ASN A 191 -1.99 21.93 -13.54
C ASN A 191 -0.73 21.47 -14.29
N GLU A 192 -0.04 20.45 -13.78
CA GLU A 192 1.00 19.74 -14.49
C GLU A 192 0.41 18.64 -15.37
N VAL A 193 -0.12 19.03 -16.54
CA VAL A 193 -0.78 18.12 -17.49
C VAL A 193 0.09 16.92 -17.85
N ASN A 194 1.38 17.15 -18.15
CA ASN A 194 2.32 16.08 -18.50
C ASN A 194 2.52 15.07 -17.35
N SER A 195 2.46 15.54 -16.10
CA SER A 195 2.58 14.68 -14.92
C SER A 195 1.32 13.83 -14.74
N TRP A 196 0.15 14.44 -14.93
CA TRP A 196 -1.14 13.78 -14.92
C TRP A 196 -1.27 12.71 -16.01
N ASP A 197 -0.89 13.02 -17.25
CA ASP A 197 -0.91 12.04 -18.35
C ASP A 197 0.03 10.86 -18.10
N ARG A 198 1.25 11.11 -17.60
CA ARG A 198 2.18 10.04 -17.23
C ARG A 198 1.64 9.16 -16.11
N MET A 199 0.92 9.73 -15.14
CA MET A 199 0.29 8.98 -14.05
C MET A 199 -0.79 8.05 -14.59
N ASN A 200 -1.69 8.57 -15.43
CA ASN A 200 -2.76 7.78 -16.06
C ASN A 200 -2.20 6.63 -16.90
N GLU A 201 -1.17 6.92 -17.71
CA GLU A 201 -0.53 5.90 -18.54
C GLU A 201 0.18 4.85 -17.68
N LYS A 202 0.87 5.25 -16.61
CA LYS A 202 1.51 4.30 -15.69
C LYS A 202 0.50 3.44 -14.94
N GLY A 203 -0.63 4.02 -14.51
CA GLY A 203 -1.74 3.27 -13.91
C GLY A 203 -2.30 2.21 -14.88
N ARG A 204 -2.50 2.58 -16.14
CA ARG A 204 -2.93 1.66 -17.19
C ARG A 204 -1.90 0.55 -17.46
N GLN A 205 -0.62 0.88 -17.52
CA GLN A 205 0.45 -0.12 -17.69
C GLN A 205 0.44 -1.15 -16.56
N HIS A 206 0.22 -0.73 -15.31
CA HIS A 206 0.07 -1.66 -14.19
C HIS A 206 -1.17 -2.53 -14.30
N LEU A 207 -2.32 -1.98 -14.69
CA LEU A 207 -3.54 -2.75 -14.92
C LEU A 207 -3.34 -3.78 -16.04
N ARG A 208 -2.78 -3.37 -17.17
CA ARG A 208 -2.45 -4.27 -18.29
C ARG A 208 -1.55 -5.41 -17.82
N SER A 209 -0.44 -5.09 -17.14
CA SER A 209 0.47 -6.11 -16.62
C SER A 209 -0.22 -7.07 -15.64
N TYR A 210 -1.20 -6.60 -14.86
CA TYR A 210 -1.98 -7.46 -13.96
C TYR A 210 -2.91 -8.40 -14.76
N PHE A 211 -3.65 -7.90 -15.75
CA PHE A 211 -4.55 -8.71 -16.56
C PHE A 211 -3.85 -9.63 -17.56
N ASP A 212 -2.61 -9.31 -17.95
CA ASP A 212 -1.76 -10.24 -18.70
C ASP A 212 -1.51 -11.53 -17.89
N THR A 213 -1.50 -11.42 -16.54
CA THR A 213 -1.35 -12.56 -15.62
C THR A 213 -2.67 -13.16 -15.13
N HIS A 214 -3.79 -12.42 -15.21
CA HIS A 214 -5.13 -12.84 -14.78
C HIS A 214 -6.19 -12.51 -15.85
N PRO A 215 -6.10 -13.10 -17.05
CA PRO A 215 -6.97 -12.76 -18.18
C PRO A 215 -8.45 -13.11 -17.93
N ASP A 216 -8.71 -14.06 -17.03
CA ASP A 216 -10.04 -14.48 -16.59
C ASP A 216 -10.79 -13.37 -15.82
N LEU A 217 -10.07 -12.46 -15.17
CA LEU A 217 -10.65 -11.34 -14.42
C LEU A 217 -10.90 -10.11 -15.29
N LEU A 218 -10.37 -10.08 -16.52
CA LEU A 218 -10.51 -8.94 -17.45
C LEU A 218 -11.97 -8.51 -17.70
N PRO A 219 -12.97 -9.42 -17.82
CA PRO A 219 -14.38 -9.03 -18.00
C PRO A 219 -14.94 -8.17 -16.86
N GLN A 220 -14.34 -8.24 -15.67
CA GLN A 220 -14.75 -7.48 -14.49
C GLN A 220 -14.18 -6.06 -14.47
N LEU A 221 -13.16 -5.76 -15.28
CA LEU A 221 -12.62 -4.41 -15.44
C LEU A 221 -13.47 -3.57 -16.39
N ARG A 222 -13.66 -2.31 -16.03
CA ARG A 222 -14.17 -1.25 -16.90
C ARG A 222 -13.18 -0.09 -16.89
N ASP A 223 -12.30 -0.03 -17.89
CA ASP A 223 -11.38 1.09 -18.11
C ASP A 223 -12.13 2.25 -18.77
N LEU A 224 -12.29 3.34 -18.02
CA LEU A 224 -12.97 4.55 -18.45
C LEU A 224 -11.98 5.72 -18.60
N VAL A 225 -10.67 5.46 -18.41
CA VAL A 225 -9.60 6.43 -18.62
C VAL A 225 -9.41 6.67 -20.13
N PRO A 226 -9.34 7.93 -20.60
CA PRO A 226 -9.18 8.22 -22.03
C PRO A 226 -7.97 7.53 -22.66
N THR A 227 -8.18 6.89 -23.81
CA THR A 227 -7.24 5.98 -24.47
C THR A 227 -5.91 6.63 -24.85
N GLU A 228 -5.90 7.95 -25.08
CA GLU A 228 -4.73 8.71 -25.53
C GLU A 228 -4.46 9.92 -24.61
N PRO A 229 -3.18 10.20 -24.29
CA PRO A 229 -2.80 11.43 -23.57
C PRO A 229 -3.37 12.68 -24.24
N GLY A 230 -3.93 13.59 -23.44
CA GLY A 230 -4.51 14.82 -23.95
C GLY A 230 -5.90 14.71 -24.61
N VAL A 231 -6.45 13.50 -24.82
CA VAL A 231 -7.79 13.31 -25.40
C VAL A 231 -8.84 13.26 -24.28
N THR A 232 -9.15 14.40 -23.68
CA THR A 232 -10.23 14.52 -22.68
C THR A 232 -11.56 14.89 -23.33
N LYS A 233 -12.62 14.13 -23.07
CA LYS A 233 -13.98 14.48 -23.53
C LYS A 233 -14.62 15.48 -22.57
N ALA A 234 -15.43 16.41 -23.11
CA ALA A 234 -16.17 17.40 -22.31
C ALA A 234 -17.21 16.78 -21.34
N GLY A 235 -17.55 15.51 -21.55
CA GLY A 235 -18.45 14.74 -20.67
C GLY A 235 -17.76 14.05 -19.49
N MET A 236 -16.43 14.04 -19.41
CA MET A 236 -15.71 13.37 -18.33
C MET A 236 -15.71 14.20 -17.05
N ALA A 237 -15.89 13.54 -15.90
CA ALA A 237 -15.89 14.19 -14.59
C ALA A 237 -14.59 14.96 -14.30
N CYS A 238 -13.44 14.43 -14.76
CA CYS A 238 -12.13 15.07 -14.64
C CYS A 238 -12.04 16.45 -15.33
N SER A 239 -12.89 16.70 -16.33
CA SER A 239 -12.89 17.93 -17.14
C SER A 239 -13.75 19.03 -16.52
N ARG A 240 -14.60 18.68 -15.53
CA ARG A 240 -15.68 19.55 -15.05
C ARG A 240 -15.35 20.38 -13.82
N ILE A 241 -14.47 19.89 -12.95
CA ILE A 241 -14.02 20.65 -11.77
C ILE A 241 -12.91 21.66 -12.13
N GLY A 242 -12.40 21.63 -13.36
CA GLY A 242 -11.23 22.38 -13.78
C GLY A 242 -9.92 21.73 -13.35
N VAL A 243 -8.87 22.54 -13.28
CA VAL A 243 -7.50 22.13 -13.00
C VAL A 243 -7.21 22.29 -11.50
N VAL A 244 -6.69 21.25 -10.86
CA VAL A 244 -6.16 21.30 -9.49
C VAL A 244 -4.83 22.04 -9.53
N GLU A 245 -4.82 23.24 -8.96
CA GLU A 245 -3.63 24.11 -8.95
C GLU A 245 -2.57 23.66 -7.94
N ASP A 246 -2.99 23.19 -6.76
CA ASP A 246 -2.08 22.67 -5.75
C ASP A 246 -2.49 21.24 -5.36
N PRO A 247 -1.76 20.21 -5.83
CA PRO A 247 -2.06 18.82 -5.51
C PRO A 247 -1.83 18.47 -4.03
N ARG A 248 -1.22 19.37 -3.23
CA ARG A 248 -0.98 19.18 -1.80
C ARG A 248 -2.12 19.71 -0.93
N ARG A 249 -3.05 20.47 -1.50
CA ARG A 249 -4.20 21.02 -0.79
C ARG A 249 -5.43 20.13 -0.93
N TRP A 250 -6.13 19.94 0.18
CA TRP A 250 -7.45 19.33 0.17
C TRP A 250 -8.40 20.16 -0.68
N TRP A 251 -9.30 19.47 -1.36
CA TRP A 251 -10.31 20.09 -2.18
C TRP A 251 -11.36 20.81 -1.35
N GLN A 252 -11.87 21.90 -1.90
CA GLN A 252 -13.05 22.54 -1.34
C GLN A 252 -14.27 21.65 -1.54
N TRP A 253 -15.20 21.68 -0.59
CA TRP A 253 -16.42 20.87 -0.65
C TRP A 253 -17.23 21.10 -1.92
N ALA A 254 -17.26 22.32 -2.45
CA ALA A 254 -17.88 22.62 -3.74
C ALA A 254 -17.25 21.82 -4.89
N GLN A 255 -15.92 21.76 -4.94
CA GLN A 255 -15.16 21.02 -5.97
C GLN A 255 -15.39 19.51 -5.85
N VAL A 256 -15.37 18.98 -4.63
CA VAL A 256 -15.66 17.56 -4.34
C VAL A 256 -17.08 17.20 -4.77
N THR A 257 -18.06 17.98 -4.36
CA THR A 257 -19.48 17.70 -4.63
C THR A 257 -19.77 17.79 -6.12
N GLU A 258 -19.18 18.77 -6.82
CA GLU A 258 -19.31 18.90 -8.28
C GLU A 258 -18.70 17.70 -8.99
N PHE A 259 -17.49 17.26 -8.60
CA PHE A 259 -16.85 16.08 -9.17
C PHE A 259 -17.73 14.84 -9.05
N TYR A 260 -18.17 14.53 -7.83
CA TYR A 260 -18.94 13.32 -7.58
C TYR A 260 -20.31 13.38 -8.25
N ARG A 261 -20.93 14.57 -8.39
CA ARG A 261 -22.16 14.72 -9.17
C ARG A 261 -21.95 14.35 -10.64
N TYR A 262 -20.87 14.83 -11.25
CA TYR A 262 -20.55 14.50 -12.64
C TYR A 262 -20.12 13.04 -12.80
N LEU A 263 -19.33 12.52 -11.87
CA LEU A 263 -18.93 11.12 -11.85
C LEU A 263 -20.15 10.21 -11.76
N ARG A 264 -21.12 10.54 -10.90
CA ARG A 264 -22.40 9.83 -10.81
C ARG A 264 -23.18 9.88 -12.12
N SER A 265 -23.20 11.02 -12.79
CA SER A 265 -23.84 11.15 -14.11
C SER A 265 -23.14 10.26 -15.16
N GLN A 266 -21.81 10.31 -15.21
CA GLN A 266 -20.98 9.50 -16.11
C GLN A 266 -21.16 8.00 -15.89
N LEU A 267 -21.31 7.59 -14.64
CA LEU A 267 -21.44 6.18 -14.24
C LEU A 267 -22.89 5.70 -14.12
N SER A 268 -23.88 6.56 -14.37
CA SER A 268 -25.31 6.27 -14.12
C SER A 268 -25.84 5.07 -14.91
N SER A 269 -25.27 4.78 -16.08
CA SER A 269 -25.62 3.60 -16.89
C SER A 269 -25.00 2.30 -16.38
N LEU A 270 -24.01 2.38 -15.48
CA LEU A 270 -23.23 1.25 -15.00
C LEU A 270 -23.53 0.92 -13.54
N VAL A 271 -23.68 1.94 -12.68
CA VAL A 271 -23.87 1.77 -11.24
C VAL A 271 -24.78 2.86 -10.66
N THR A 272 -25.59 2.48 -9.68
CA THR A 272 -26.35 3.45 -8.87
C THR A 272 -25.48 3.92 -7.71
N GLN A 273 -25.21 5.22 -7.64
CA GLN A 273 -24.39 5.82 -6.59
C GLN A 273 -25.23 6.66 -5.64
N GLU A 274 -24.88 6.63 -4.36
CA GLU A 274 -25.45 7.52 -3.35
C GLU A 274 -25.01 8.97 -3.58
N GLU A 275 -25.84 9.91 -3.14
CA GLU A 275 -25.50 11.32 -3.21
C GLU A 275 -24.52 11.72 -2.10
N VAL A 276 -23.48 12.47 -2.46
CA VAL A 276 -22.50 12.96 -1.49
C VAL A 276 -23.18 13.95 -0.56
N ARG A 277 -23.28 13.59 0.72
CA ARG A 277 -23.85 14.45 1.76
C ARG A 277 -22.79 15.42 2.26
N VAL A 278 -23.03 16.72 2.06
CA VAL A 278 -22.16 17.77 2.63
C VAL A 278 -22.34 17.79 4.15
N PRO A 279 -21.25 17.74 4.95
CA PRO A 279 -21.36 17.84 6.40
C PRO A 279 -21.95 19.18 6.83
N LYS A 280 -22.83 19.16 7.85
CA LYS A 280 -23.48 20.37 8.39
C LYS A 280 -22.49 21.43 8.87
N SER A 281 -21.26 21.05 9.22
CA SER A 281 -20.20 21.97 9.64
C SER A 281 -19.60 22.83 8.52
N VAL A 282 -20.02 22.59 7.27
CA VAL A 282 -19.52 23.25 6.05
C VAL A 282 -20.67 23.91 5.27
N GLN A 283 -21.90 23.82 5.77
CA GLN A 283 -23.07 24.49 5.20
C GLN A 283 -23.21 25.92 5.72
#